data_AF-A0A7S0V6I3-F1
#
_entry.id   AF-A0A7S0V6I3-F1
#
_cell.length_a   1.000
_cell.length_b   1.000
_cell.length_c   1.000
_cell.angle_alpha   90.00
_cell.angle_beta   90.00
_cell.angle_gamma   90.00
#
_symmetry.space_group_name_H-M   'P 1'
#
loop_
_entity.id
_entity.type
_entity.pdbx_description
1 polymer ?
#
loop_
_entity_poly.entity_id
_entity_poly.type
_entity_poly.pdbx_seq_one_letter_code
_entity_poly.pdbx_strand_id
1 'polypeptide(L)'
;GPFADLASQVAKGYPVTAFSHKFDTPGVYTFQDHGDPSKQTVIGVVDPVVSCPRSFEKNPIQTLTAQSLKEFPDTKAQDDFAVITPDYEFIFGIVGALLGFLLLSITCIYVRRTSGWGQSKGSRPAYRQLASKEDFQAMATKKQRIKRGAQAGGSAPGVELDELDELAAGYVDLEGFNVQMLYDKLQDQTHLVAEQLTQQKHDVREFYDKVTRETLTLRTIVDKNNAAGASSEQLKRADKRRRDIDRELRRRKELGTAFSAILERQHVLTHQAGERREAFYESFASVIEQLREDIAAAFKDSSSDERTAQDLMERITELRTETAAEHRSRVPCSVGVGTVLLDGGEKPVTRQQMINSEGIVVAIQGLTEKDHVTGLIVPC
;
A
#
# COMPACT_ATOMS: atom_id res chain seq x y z
N GLY A 1 -13.14 19.91 39.69
CA GLY A 1 -13.51 20.08 38.27
C GLY A 1 -13.88 18.71 37.77
N PRO A 2 -14.91 18.53 36.92
CA PRO A 2 -15.64 17.27 36.81
C PRO A 2 -14.73 16.05 36.55
N PHE A 3 -13.71 16.20 35.70
CA PHE A 3 -12.71 15.15 35.44
C PHE A 3 -11.71 14.94 36.58
N ALA A 4 -11.28 15.99 37.27
CA ALA A 4 -10.41 15.88 38.45
C ALA A 4 -11.15 15.23 39.63
N ASP A 5 -12.45 15.50 39.75
CA ASP A 5 -13.30 14.94 40.80
C ASP A 5 -13.53 13.44 40.53
N LEU A 6 -13.81 13.07 39.26
CA LEU A 6 -13.86 11.68 38.79
C LEU A 6 -12.53 10.95 39.03
N ALA A 7 -11.41 11.55 38.62
CA ALA A 7 -10.09 10.98 38.82
C ALA A 7 -9.79 10.74 40.31
N SER A 8 -10.21 11.65 41.20
CA SER A 8 -10.07 11.49 42.64
C SER A 8 -10.92 10.34 43.20
N GLN A 9 -12.13 10.11 42.66
CA GLN A 9 -13.03 9.03 43.08
C GLN A 9 -12.50 7.67 42.62
N VAL A 10 -12.01 7.58 41.38
CA VAL A 10 -11.37 6.38 40.84
C VAL A 10 -10.08 6.06 41.61
N ALA A 11 -9.24 7.06 41.91
CA ALA A 11 -8.02 6.88 42.70
C ALA A 11 -8.30 6.43 44.15
N LYS A 12 -9.47 6.77 44.70
CA LYS A 12 -9.93 6.30 46.01
C LYS A 12 -10.59 4.92 45.96
N GLY A 13 -10.74 4.31 44.78
CA GLY A 13 -11.28 2.96 44.60
C GLY A 13 -12.81 2.87 44.61
N TYR A 14 -13.52 3.98 44.44
CA TYR A 14 -14.99 3.93 44.36
C TYR A 14 -15.44 3.42 42.97
N PRO A 15 -16.39 2.47 42.90
CA PRO A 15 -16.94 2.02 41.63
C PRO A 15 -17.83 3.10 41.03
N VAL A 16 -17.37 3.71 39.93
CA VAL A 16 -18.15 4.71 39.18
C VAL A 16 -18.88 4.02 38.05
N THR A 17 -20.21 3.93 38.14
CA THR A 17 -21.06 3.27 37.13
C THR A 17 -21.54 4.20 36.03
N ALA A 18 -21.63 5.51 36.31
CA ALA A 18 -22.07 6.52 35.35
C ALA A 18 -21.33 7.84 35.57
N PHE A 19 -20.96 8.49 34.48
CA PHE A 19 -20.37 9.82 34.46
C PHE A 19 -21.01 10.62 33.34
N SER A 20 -21.54 11.80 33.65
CA SER A 20 -22.15 12.71 32.68
C SER A 20 -21.38 14.02 32.65
N HIS A 21 -20.92 14.40 31.46
CA HIS A 21 -20.28 15.70 31.24
C HIS A 21 -20.71 16.25 29.89
N LYS A 22 -20.99 17.55 29.85
CA LYS A 22 -21.29 18.26 28.61
C LYS A 22 -19.98 18.79 28.03
N PHE A 23 -19.63 18.32 26.84
CA PHE A 23 -18.42 18.78 26.16
C PHE A 23 -18.75 20.03 25.35
N ASP A 24 -18.37 21.19 25.88
CA ASP A 24 -18.59 22.49 25.22
C ASP A 24 -17.39 22.95 24.39
N THR A 25 -16.22 22.31 24.56
CA THR A 25 -15.00 22.67 23.85
C THR A 25 -14.68 21.66 22.74
N PRO A 26 -14.34 22.12 21.51
CA PRO A 26 -13.99 21.23 20.42
C PRO A 26 -12.63 20.58 20.71
N GLY A 27 -12.53 19.28 20.44
CA GLY A 27 -11.34 18.48 20.71
C GLY A 27 -11.62 16.99 20.83
N VAL A 28 -10.55 16.22 21.01
CA VAL A 28 -10.60 14.77 21.16
C VAL A 28 -10.33 14.41 22.62
N TYR A 29 -11.32 13.78 23.25
CA TYR A 29 -11.24 13.29 24.64
C TYR A 29 -11.08 11.78 24.63
N THR A 30 -10.14 11.28 25.41
CA THR A 30 -9.87 9.84 25.52
C THR A 30 -10.13 9.38 26.95
N PHE A 31 -10.97 8.36 27.09
CA PHE A 31 -11.29 7.71 28.35
C PHE A 31 -10.75 6.30 28.30
N GLN A 32 -10.08 5.89 29.37
CA GLN A 32 -9.53 4.55 29.53
C GLN A 32 -10.04 3.95 30.82
N ASP A 33 -10.41 2.67 30.79
CA ASP A 33 -10.73 1.93 32.00
C ASP A 33 -9.46 1.72 32.84
N HIS A 34 -9.55 2.02 34.14
CA HIS A 34 -8.43 1.85 35.08
C HIS A 34 -8.08 0.37 35.29
N GLY A 35 -9.08 -0.52 35.22
CA GLY A 35 -8.89 -1.96 35.41
C GLY A 35 -8.40 -2.70 34.17
N ASP A 36 -8.67 -2.15 32.97
CA ASP A 36 -8.30 -2.76 31.70
C ASP A 36 -7.89 -1.70 30.67
N PRO A 37 -6.59 -1.51 30.41
CA PRO A 37 -6.11 -0.47 29.52
C PRO A 37 -6.52 -0.69 28.05
N SER A 38 -7.01 -1.89 27.69
CA SER A 38 -7.50 -2.18 26.34
C SER A 38 -8.89 -1.60 26.06
N LYS A 39 -9.65 -1.24 27.10
CA LYS A 39 -10.97 -0.62 26.98
C LYS A 39 -10.81 0.89 26.95
N GLN A 40 -10.90 1.44 25.75
CA GLN A 40 -10.81 2.88 25.51
C GLN A 40 -12.05 3.38 24.79
N THR A 41 -12.53 4.55 25.21
CA THR A 41 -13.59 5.30 24.54
C THR A 41 -13.05 6.64 24.11
N VAL A 42 -13.21 6.98 22.84
CA VAL A 42 -12.77 8.25 22.27
C VAL A 42 -13.98 9.07 21.90
N ILE A 43 -14.05 10.30 22.40
CA ILE A 43 -15.13 11.25 22.13
C ILE A 43 -14.51 12.42 21.36
N GLY A 44 -14.88 12.56 20.09
CA GLY A 44 -14.48 13.70 19.27
C GLY A 44 -15.59 14.74 19.20
N VAL A 45 -15.27 15.96 19.59
CA VAL A 45 -16.19 17.10 19.59
C VAL A 45 -15.74 18.07 18.51
N VAL A 46 -16.57 18.25 17.49
CA VAL A 46 -16.29 19.14 16.37
C VAL A 46 -16.78 20.56 16.66
N ASP A 47 -16.10 21.55 16.10
CA ASP A 47 -16.53 22.95 16.14
C ASP A 47 -17.86 23.11 15.37
N PRO A 48 -18.83 23.90 15.87
CA PRO A 48 -20.10 24.15 15.18
C PRO A 48 -19.98 24.69 13.75
N VAL A 49 -18.83 25.25 13.37
CA VAL A 49 -18.57 25.76 12.00
C VAL A 49 -18.14 24.62 11.05
N VAL A 50 -17.71 23.47 11.56
CA VAL A 50 -17.23 22.33 10.77
C VAL A 50 -18.29 21.24 10.71
N SER A 51 -18.61 20.76 9.50
CA SER A 51 -19.55 19.64 9.33
C SER A 51 -18.96 18.36 9.94
N CYS A 52 -19.79 17.61 10.68
CA CYS A 52 -19.41 16.28 11.16
C CYS A 52 -18.94 15.40 9.99
N PRO A 53 -17.90 14.55 10.18
CA PRO A 53 -17.47 13.65 9.12
C PRO A 53 -18.63 12.73 8.69
N ARG A 54 -18.75 12.48 7.39
CA ARG A 54 -19.88 11.73 6.79
C ARG A 54 -20.09 10.34 7.39
N SER A 55 -19.03 9.72 7.89
CA SER A 55 -19.07 8.45 8.61
C SER A 55 -19.92 8.55 9.88
N PHE A 56 -19.89 9.68 10.59
CA PHE A 56 -20.58 9.89 11.87
C PHE A 56 -21.96 10.57 11.74
N GLU A 57 -22.36 11.04 10.55
CA GLU A 57 -23.69 11.62 10.31
C GLU A 57 -24.83 10.61 10.54
N LYS A 58 -24.62 9.33 10.20
CA LYS A 58 -25.65 8.29 10.32
C LYS A 58 -25.56 7.50 11.62
N ASN A 59 -24.36 7.33 12.17
CA ASN A 59 -24.11 6.60 13.40
C ASN A 59 -23.04 7.33 14.22
N PRO A 60 -23.42 8.06 15.29
CA PRO A 60 -22.49 8.83 16.10
C PRO A 60 -21.60 7.94 16.99
N ILE A 61 -22.03 6.70 17.25
CA ILE A 61 -21.27 5.73 18.06
C ILE A 61 -20.73 4.65 17.13
N GLN A 62 -19.40 4.52 17.09
CA GLN A 62 -18.70 3.55 16.24
C GLN A 62 -17.55 2.89 17.00
N THR A 63 -17.18 1.69 16.56
CA THR A 63 -16.00 0.99 17.08
C THR A 63 -14.72 1.75 16.73
N LEU A 64 -13.78 1.81 17.67
CA LEU A 64 -12.52 2.51 17.50
C LEU A 64 -11.68 1.86 16.37
N THR A 65 -11.52 2.56 15.25
CA THR A 65 -10.63 2.15 14.15
C THR A 65 -9.64 3.25 13.82
N ALA A 66 -8.47 2.87 13.28
CA ALA A 66 -7.46 3.85 12.85
C ALA A 66 -7.97 4.76 11.71
N GLN A 67 -9.01 4.35 10.99
CA GLN A 67 -9.64 5.15 9.94
C GLN A 67 -10.60 6.17 10.54
N SER A 68 -11.44 5.77 11.49
CA SER A 68 -12.39 6.67 12.16
C SER A 68 -11.68 7.77 12.96
N LEU A 69 -10.48 7.51 13.49
CA LEU A 69 -9.69 8.52 14.20
C LEU A 69 -9.10 9.60 13.28
N LYS A 70 -8.78 9.24 12.04
CA LYS A 70 -8.21 10.16 11.03
C LYS A 70 -9.25 11.12 10.45
N GLU A 71 -10.52 10.81 10.62
CA GLU A 71 -11.63 11.62 10.12
C GLU A 71 -12.00 12.77 11.06
N PHE A 72 -11.56 12.72 12.33
CA PHE A 72 -11.75 13.84 13.23
C PHE A 72 -10.79 14.98 12.87
N PRO A 73 -11.29 16.22 12.68
CA PRO A 73 -10.44 17.37 12.53
C PRO A 73 -9.69 17.58 13.86
N ASP A 74 -8.39 17.29 13.86
CA ASP A 74 -7.54 17.56 15.01
C ASP A 74 -7.57 19.07 15.26
N THR A 75 -8.03 19.51 16.42
CA THR A 75 -8.14 20.94 16.74
C THR A 75 -6.78 21.61 16.89
N LYS A 76 -5.68 20.85 16.84
CA LYS A 76 -4.33 21.38 16.69
C LYS A 76 -3.93 21.66 15.23
N ALA A 77 -4.73 21.22 14.26
CA ALA A 77 -4.52 21.48 12.84
C ALA A 77 -5.34 22.69 12.32
N GLN A 78 -6.07 23.40 13.19
CA GLN A 78 -6.92 24.52 12.80
C GLN A 78 -6.14 25.79 12.42
N ASP A 79 -4.84 25.88 12.73
CA ASP A 79 -3.96 26.96 12.22
C ASP A 79 -3.19 26.56 10.95
N ASP A 80 -3.26 25.30 10.55
CA ASP A 80 -2.59 24.82 9.34
C ASP A 80 -3.67 24.22 8.44
N PHE A 81 -4.40 25.14 7.79
CA PHE A 81 -5.20 24.84 6.62
C PHE A 81 -4.33 23.99 5.69
N ALA A 82 -4.56 22.68 5.69
CA ALA A 82 -3.93 21.71 4.83
C ALA A 82 -4.45 21.90 3.39
N VAL A 83 -4.12 23.06 2.81
CA VAL A 83 -3.40 23.06 1.54
C VAL A 83 -2.38 21.96 1.70
N ILE A 84 -2.47 20.93 0.85
CA ILE A 84 -1.35 20.02 0.61
C ILE A 84 -0.18 20.95 0.32
N THR A 85 0.58 21.31 1.34
CA THR A 85 1.75 22.14 1.20
C THR A 85 2.67 21.23 0.40
N PRO A 86 3.00 21.61 -0.84
CA PRO A 86 3.99 20.86 -1.58
C PRO A 86 5.19 20.76 -0.64
N ASP A 87 5.71 19.56 -0.43
CA ASP A 87 6.95 19.40 0.31
C ASP A 87 8.04 20.10 -0.51
N TYR A 88 8.22 21.39 -0.24
CA TYR A 88 9.09 22.25 -1.01
C TYR A 88 10.53 21.82 -0.82
N GLU A 89 10.86 21.22 0.32
CA GLU A 89 12.18 20.63 0.56
C GLU A 89 12.42 19.44 -0.37
N PHE A 90 11.44 18.55 -0.51
CA PHE A 90 11.51 17.43 -1.45
C PHE A 90 11.51 17.90 -2.92
N ILE A 91 10.68 18.88 -3.27
CA ILE A 91 10.59 19.42 -4.63
C ILE A 91 11.89 20.16 -5.01
N PHE A 92 12.41 21.03 -4.14
CA PHE A 92 13.70 21.68 -4.36
C PHE A 92 14.85 20.66 -4.37
N GLY A 93 14.75 19.59 -3.57
CA GLY A 93 15.67 18.46 -3.60
C GLY A 93 15.69 17.75 -4.96
N ILE A 94 14.54 17.40 -5.52
CA ILE A 94 14.43 16.76 -6.84
C ILE A 94 14.87 17.71 -7.95
N VAL A 95 14.40 18.96 -7.93
CA VAL A 95 14.76 19.96 -8.94
C VAL A 95 16.27 20.23 -8.90
N GLY A 96 16.85 20.35 -7.70
CA GLY A 96 18.29 20.49 -7.50
C GLY A 96 19.07 19.27 -7.99
N ALA A 97 18.59 18.05 -7.73
CA ALA A 97 19.23 16.83 -8.21
C ALA A 97 19.19 16.71 -9.75
N LEU A 98 18.06 17.04 -10.37
CA LEU A 98 17.91 17.05 -11.83
C LEU A 98 18.80 18.11 -12.49
N LEU A 99 18.84 19.31 -11.91
CA LEU A 99 19.68 20.40 -12.41
C LEU A 99 21.17 20.08 -12.21
N GLY A 100 21.52 19.43 -11.10
CA GLY A 100 22.86 18.89 -10.85
C GLY A 100 23.24 17.81 -11.86
N PHE A 101 22.34 16.88 -12.19
CA PHE A 101 22.58 15.85 -13.20
C PHE A 101 22.73 16.46 -14.60
N LEU A 102 21.94 17.48 -14.91
CA LEU A 102 22.04 18.23 -16.16
C LEU A 102 23.37 18.98 -16.27
N LEU A 103 23.79 19.71 -15.22
CA LEU A 103 25.09 20.38 -15.19
C LEU A 103 26.25 19.38 -15.23
N LEU A 104 26.14 18.26 -14.52
CA LEU A 104 27.14 17.18 -14.54
C LEU A 104 27.25 16.55 -15.93
N SER A 105 26.13 16.29 -16.61
CA SER A 105 26.14 15.76 -17.97
C SER A 105 26.72 16.76 -18.98
N ILE A 106 26.37 18.05 -18.87
CA ILE A 106 26.97 19.12 -19.69
C ILE A 106 28.46 19.23 -19.42
N THR A 107 28.88 19.18 -18.15
CA THR A 107 30.31 19.21 -17.77
C THR A 107 31.04 17.98 -18.30
N CYS A 108 30.45 16.79 -18.19
CA CYS A 108 31.00 15.57 -18.79
C CYS A 108 31.13 15.68 -20.31
N ILE A 109 30.11 16.22 -21.00
CA ILE A 109 30.15 16.43 -22.45
C ILE A 109 31.16 17.51 -22.82
N TYR A 110 31.27 18.59 -22.05
CA TYR A 110 32.23 19.66 -22.25
C TYR A 110 33.66 19.17 -22.07
N VAL A 111 33.94 18.47 -20.96
CA VAL A 111 35.23 17.82 -20.70
C VAL A 111 35.53 16.78 -21.77
N ARG A 112 34.55 16.00 -22.21
CA ARG A 112 34.70 15.06 -23.33
C ARG A 112 34.98 15.77 -24.66
N ARG A 113 34.40 16.94 -24.89
CA ARG A 113 34.59 17.72 -26.12
C ARG A 113 35.96 18.40 -26.15
N THR A 114 36.46 18.87 -25.00
CA THR A 114 37.75 19.55 -24.89
C THR A 114 38.91 18.57 -24.67
N SER A 115 38.70 17.50 -23.90
CA SER A 115 39.72 16.50 -23.57
C SER A 115 39.69 15.29 -24.51
N GLY A 116 38.70 15.22 -25.42
CA GLY A 116 38.41 14.04 -26.23
C GLY A 116 37.92 12.87 -25.37
N TRP A 117 37.42 11.79 -26.00
CA TRP A 117 37.67 10.51 -25.33
C TRP A 117 39.18 10.44 -25.23
N GLY A 118 39.70 10.13 -24.05
CA GLY A 118 40.88 9.28 -24.05
C GLY A 118 40.47 8.09 -24.91
N GLN A 119 40.85 8.12 -26.21
CA GLN A 119 41.18 6.88 -26.88
C GLN A 119 42.04 6.22 -25.83
N SER A 120 41.56 5.12 -25.25
CA SER A 120 42.43 4.23 -24.54
C SER A 120 43.60 4.14 -25.48
N LYS A 121 44.73 4.75 -25.09
CA LYS A 121 45.96 4.64 -25.83
C LYS A 121 46.25 3.17 -25.57
N GLY A 122 45.61 2.29 -26.34
CA GLY A 122 45.82 0.85 -26.33
C GLY A 122 47.32 0.79 -26.39
N SER A 123 47.90 0.32 -25.27
CA SER A 123 49.26 0.60 -24.84
C SER A 123 50.11 0.74 -26.08
N ARG A 124 50.50 1.98 -26.45
CA ARG A 124 51.15 2.20 -27.73
C ARG A 124 52.30 1.23 -27.74
N PRO A 125 52.29 0.21 -28.63
CA PRO A 125 53.21 -0.90 -28.51
C PRO A 125 54.61 -0.31 -28.54
N ALA A 126 55.52 -0.82 -27.70
CA ALA A 126 56.76 -0.14 -27.32
C ALA A 126 57.54 0.43 -28.53
N TYR A 127 57.49 -0.24 -29.67
CA TYR A 127 58.09 0.20 -30.93
C TYR A 127 57.61 1.58 -31.43
N ARG A 128 56.35 1.95 -31.19
CA ARG A 128 55.78 3.23 -31.65
C ARG A 128 56.17 4.42 -30.76
N GLN A 129 56.64 4.17 -29.54
CA GLN A 129 57.19 5.20 -28.65
C GLN A 129 58.67 5.48 -28.95
N LEU A 130 59.42 4.47 -29.40
CA LEU A 130 60.75 4.69 -29.98
C LEU A 130 60.63 5.53 -31.27
N ALA A 131 59.60 5.25 -32.07
CA ALA A 131 59.32 5.98 -33.30
C ALA A 131 58.95 7.47 -33.10
N SER A 132 58.35 7.85 -31.96
CA SER A 132 58.02 9.27 -31.73
C SER A 132 59.20 10.13 -31.29
N LYS A 133 60.30 9.51 -30.84
CA LYS A 133 61.55 10.22 -30.52
C LYS A 133 62.38 10.52 -31.77
N GLU A 134 62.00 9.96 -32.91
CA GLU A 134 62.74 10.08 -34.15
C GLU A 134 61.84 10.65 -35.23
N ASP A 135 62.17 11.84 -35.70
CA ASP A 135 61.41 12.49 -36.76
C ASP A 135 61.79 11.87 -38.11
N PHE A 136 61.10 10.79 -38.49
CA PHE A 136 61.39 10.04 -39.73
C PHE A 136 61.20 10.87 -40.99
N GLN A 137 60.40 11.94 -40.95
CA GLN A 137 60.30 12.87 -42.09
C GLN A 137 61.54 13.76 -42.23
N ALA A 138 62.17 14.15 -41.12
CA ALA A 138 63.48 14.80 -41.14
C ALA A 138 64.62 13.83 -41.52
N MET A 139 64.44 12.53 -41.29
CA MET A 139 65.40 11.49 -41.72
C MET A 139 65.32 11.16 -43.22
N ALA A 140 64.20 11.50 -43.87
CA ALA A 140 64.02 11.32 -45.32
C ALA A 140 64.70 12.42 -46.16
N THR A 141 65.14 13.52 -45.53
CA THR A 141 65.95 14.54 -46.21
C THR A 141 67.44 14.30 -46.00
N LYS A 142 68.19 14.29 -47.11
CA LYS A 142 69.60 13.88 -47.23
C LYS A 142 70.57 14.55 -46.23
N LYS A 143 70.20 15.71 -45.66
CA LYS A 143 71.04 16.53 -44.78
C LYS A 143 71.13 16.09 -43.31
N GLN A 144 70.24 15.22 -42.81
CA GLN A 144 70.20 14.91 -41.37
C GLN A 144 70.65 13.50 -40.97
N ARG A 145 70.84 12.57 -41.93
CA ARG A 145 71.48 11.26 -41.66
C ARG A 145 72.93 11.39 -41.17
N ILE A 146 73.60 12.49 -41.53
CA ILE A 146 75.03 12.71 -41.22
C ILE A 146 75.24 13.15 -39.76
N LYS A 147 74.27 13.81 -39.11
CA LYS A 147 74.47 14.35 -37.76
C LYS A 147 74.48 13.30 -36.63
N ARG A 148 73.92 12.10 -36.86
CA ARG A 148 73.81 11.08 -35.80
C ARG A 148 74.90 10.01 -35.82
N GLY A 149 75.51 9.75 -36.98
CA GLY A 149 76.74 8.95 -37.04
C GLY A 149 77.92 9.63 -36.31
N ALA A 150 77.94 10.96 -36.32
CA ALA A 150 78.99 11.76 -35.68
C ALA A 150 78.81 11.99 -34.16
N GLN A 151 77.71 11.55 -33.53
CA GLN A 151 77.46 11.78 -32.09
C GLN A 151 77.74 10.58 -31.18
N ALA A 152 78.10 9.41 -31.73
CA ALA A 152 78.53 8.26 -30.94
C ALA A 152 80.06 8.18 -30.72
N GLY A 153 80.84 9.09 -31.32
CA GLY A 153 82.28 9.24 -31.09
C GLY A 153 82.60 10.66 -30.62
N GLY A 154 83.35 10.79 -29.53
CA GLY A 154 83.65 12.08 -28.90
C GLY A 154 84.47 13.04 -29.77
N SER A 155 84.21 14.34 -29.54
CA SER A 155 85.00 15.55 -29.84
C SER A 155 86.08 15.51 -30.94
N ALA A 156 85.84 16.21 -32.06
CA ALA A 156 86.76 17.16 -32.72
C ALA A 156 86.12 17.78 -33.99
N PRO A 157 86.60 18.97 -34.46
CA PRO A 157 85.83 19.86 -35.33
C PRO A 157 86.19 19.74 -36.82
N GLY A 158 85.20 20.04 -37.67
CA GLY A 158 85.41 20.53 -39.05
C GLY A 158 85.87 19.47 -40.06
N VAL A 159 84.93 18.93 -40.84
CA VAL A 159 85.25 18.23 -42.09
C VAL A 159 84.35 18.79 -43.18
N GLU A 160 84.97 19.31 -44.24
CA GLU A 160 84.36 19.90 -45.42
C GLU A 160 83.57 18.85 -46.21
N LEU A 161 82.58 19.34 -46.96
CA LEU A 161 81.56 18.54 -47.67
C LEU A 161 82.08 17.73 -48.88
N ASP A 162 83.38 17.73 -49.15
CA ASP A 162 83.98 17.10 -50.34
C ASP A 162 84.57 15.70 -50.09
N GLU A 163 84.80 15.30 -48.83
CA GLU A 163 85.19 13.92 -48.46
C GLU A 163 83.99 12.97 -48.24
N LEU A 164 82.75 13.49 -48.31
CA LEU A 164 81.54 12.70 -48.09
C LEU A 164 81.05 11.92 -49.33
N ASP A 165 81.53 12.26 -50.53
CA ASP A 165 81.19 11.50 -51.74
C ASP A 165 81.99 10.18 -51.80
N GLU A 166 83.14 10.11 -51.13
CA GLU A 166 83.91 8.88 -50.95
C GLU A 166 83.33 7.98 -49.83
N LEU A 167 82.64 8.56 -48.84
CA LEU A 167 81.93 7.81 -47.79
C LEU A 167 80.54 7.29 -48.25
N ALA A 168 79.98 7.82 -49.34
CA ALA A 168 78.80 7.25 -50.00
C ALA A 168 79.12 5.96 -50.79
N ALA A 169 80.40 5.75 -51.11
CA ALA A 169 80.97 4.47 -51.49
C ALA A 169 81.49 3.67 -50.28
N GLY A 170 81.19 4.13 -49.06
CA GLY A 170 81.58 3.52 -47.80
C GLY A 170 80.92 2.16 -47.63
N TYR A 171 81.76 1.14 -47.72
CA TYR A 171 81.52 -0.19 -47.17
C TYR A 171 80.77 -0.04 -45.84
N VAL A 172 79.56 -0.61 -45.76
CA VAL A 172 78.90 -0.84 -44.48
C VAL A 172 79.83 -1.78 -43.74
N ASP A 173 80.50 -1.25 -42.72
CA ASP A 173 81.40 -2.04 -41.90
C ASP A 173 80.60 -3.16 -41.22
N LEU A 174 80.84 -4.38 -41.69
CA LEU A 174 80.20 -5.61 -41.24
C LEU A 174 80.99 -6.25 -40.08
N GLU A 175 82.05 -5.62 -39.56
CA GLU A 175 82.86 -6.17 -38.46
C GLU A 175 82.06 -6.45 -37.17
N GLY A 176 80.88 -5.84 -37.01
CA GLY A 176 79.93 -6.12 -35.91
C GLY A 176 78.68 -6.91 -36.32
N PHE A 177 78.48 -7.20 -37.61
CA PHE A 177 77.29 -7.92 -38.08
C PHE A 177 77.49 -9.42 -37.94
N ASN A 178 77.20 -9.94 -36.75
CA ASN A 178 77.14 -11.37 -36.55
C ASN A 178 75.82 -11.90 -37.12
N VAL A 179 75.91 -12.60 -38.25
CA VAL A 179 74.80 -13.31 -38.89
C VAL A 179 74.05 -14.20 -37.89
N GLN A 180 74.78 -14.80 -36.95
CA GLN A 180 74.20 -15.62 -35.88
C GLN A 180 73.28 -14.81 -34.96
N MET A 181 73.66 -13.59 -34.59
CA MET A 181 72.86 -12.72 -33.72
C MET A 181 71.59 -12.21 -34.42
N LEU A 182 71.62 -12.00 -35.74
CA LEU A 182 70.42 -11.67 -36.52
C LEU A 182 69.44 -12.85 -36.55
N TYR A 183 69.95 -14.06 -36.81
CA TYR A 183 69.12 -15.27 -36.79
C TYR A 183 68.54 -15.54 -35.40
N ASP A 184 69.33 -15.36 -34.33
CA ASP A 184 68.84 -15.46 -32.95
C ASP A 184 67.72 -14.45 -32.68
N LYS A 185 67.86 -13.20 -33.13
CA LYS A 185 66.81 -12.17 -32.96
C LYS A 185 65.57 -12.43 -33.80
N LEU A 186 65.72 -12.95 -35.01
CA LEU A 186 64.59 -13.38 -35.85
C LEU A 186 63.87 -14.58 -35.23
N GLN A 187 64.62 -15.51 -34.65
CA GLN A 187 64.07 -16.67 -33.94
C GLN A 187 63.32 -16.23 -32.67
N ASP A 188 63.90 -15.33 -31.86
CA ASP A 188 63.25 -14.74 -30.69
C ASP A 188 61.92 -14.05 -31.07
N GLN A 189 61.94 -13.26 -32.15
CA GLN A 189 60.73 -12.59 -32.64
C GLN A 189 59.69 -13.57 -33.17
N THR A 190 60.13 -14.62 -33.87
CA THR A 190 59.24 -15.67 -34.37
C THR A 190 58.60 -16.43 -33.22
N HIS A 191 59.35 -16.71 -32.16
CA HIS A 191 58.84 -17.35 -30.95
C HIS A 191 57.85 -16.44 -30.22
N LEU A 192 58.17 -15.17 -30.04
CA LEU A 192 57.29 -14.20 -29.39
C LEU A 192 55.97 -14.03 -30.16
N VAL A 193 56.03 -13.97 -31.49
CA VAL A 193 54.82 -13.87 -32.33
C VAL A 193 54.01 -15.17 -32.26
N ALA A 194 54.66 -16.34 -32.26
CA ALA A 194 53.96 -17.62 -32.10
C ALA A 194 53.28 -17.73 -30.73
N GLU A 195 53.93 -17.26 -29.66
CA GLU A 195 53.37 -17.20 -28.31
C GLU A 195 52.16 -16.25 -28.25
N GLN A 196 52.28 -15.04 -28.78
CA GLN A 196 51.18 -14.07 -28.85
C GLN A 196 50.01 -14.59 -29.69
N LEU A 197 50.27 -15.26 -30.81
CA LEU A 197 49.23 -15.87 -31.64
C LEU A 197 48.50 -16.99 -30.87
N THR A 198 49.25 -17.78 -30.09
CA THR A 198 48.68 -18.86 -29.28
C THR A 198 47.81 -18.30 -28.15
N GLN A 199 48.25 -17.23 -27.51
CA GLN A 199 47.48 -16.53 -26.48
C GLN A 199 46.20 -15.92 -27.07
N GLN A 200 46.30 -15.20 -28.18
CA GLN A 200 45.13 -14.63 -28.86
C GLN A 200 44.13 -15.70 -29.31
N LYS A 201 44.62 -16.85 -29.80
CA LYS A 201 43.76 -17.99 -30.13
C LYS A 201 43.00 -18.51 -28.91
N HIS A 202 43.64 -18.54 -27.74
CA HIS A 202 43.01 -18.95 -26.49
C HIS A 202 41.94 -17.94 -26.06
N ASP A 203 42.27 -16.64 -26.05
CA ASP A 203 41.35 -15.57 -25.66
C ASP A 203 40.11 -15.53 -26.56
N VAL A 204 40.28 -15.69 -27.87
CA VAL A 204 39.14 -15.75 -28.83
C VAL A 204 38.26 -16.96 -28.56
N ARG A 205 38.86 -18.11 -28.22
CA ARG A 205 38.10 -19.32 -27.90
C ARG A 205 37.30 -19.15 -26.61
N GLU A 206 37.91 -18.61 -25.56
CA GLU A 206 37.22 -18.34 -24.30
C GLU A 206 36.08 -17.32 -24.50
N PHE A 207 36.32 -16.28 -25.29
CA PHE A 207 35.28 -15.31 -25.65
C PHE A 207 34.11 -15.97 -26.39
N TYR A 208 34.40 -16.83 -27.37
CA TYR A 208 33.37 -17.56 -28.12
C TYR A 208 32.55 -18.48 -27.21
N ASP A 209 33.21 -19.21 -26.32
CA ASP A 209 32.55 -20.10 -25.36
C ASP A 209 31.65 -19.30 -24.39
N LYS A 210 32.11 -18.13 -23.93
CA LYS A 210 31.33 -17.23 -23.07
C LYS A 210 30.10 -16.66 -23.77
N VAL A 211 30.26 -16.13 -24.98
CA VAL A 211 29.16 -15.59 -25.78
C VAL A 211 28.12 -16.68 -26.09
N THR A 212 28.57 -17.88 -26.43
CA THR A 212 27.68 -19.02 -26.69
C THR A 212 26.89 -19.39 -25.43
N ARG A 213 27.55 -19.43 -24.27
CA ARG A 213 26.90 -19.70 -22.99
C ARG A 213 25.85 -18.64 -22.63
N GLU A 214 26.18 -17.37 -22.74
CA GLU A 214 25.26 -16.25 -22.48
C GLU A 214 24.08 -16.23 -23.47
N THR A 215 24.32 -16.60 -24.73
CA THR A 215 23.24 -16.70 -25.72
C THR A 215 22.26 -17.84 -25.39
N LEU A 216 22.76 -18.98 -24.93
CA LEU A 216 21.93 -20.10 -24.50
C LEU A 216 21.12 -19.78 -23.24
N THR A 217 21.69 -19.05 -22.28
CA THR A 217 20.95 -18.63 -21.08
C THR A 217 19.85 -17.64 -21.42
N LEU A 218 20.13 -16.65 -22.28
CA LEU A 218 19.12 -15.71 -22.77
C LEU A 218 17.99 -16.42 -23.49
N ARG A 219 18.31 -17.37 -24.40
CA ARG A 219 17.30 -18.18 -25.09
C ARG A 219 16.42 -18.95 -24.09
N THR A 220 17.03 -19.57 -23.08
CA THR A 220 16.30 -20.30 -22.04
C THR A 220 15.38 -19.37 -21.22
N ILE A 221 15.83 -18.15 -20.91
CA ILE A 221 15.01 -17.15 -20.20
C ILE A 221 13.84 -16.70 -21.07
N VAL A 222 14.08 -16.43 -22.35
CA VAL A 222 13.03 -16.05 -23.32
C VAL A 222 12.00 -17.17 -23.49
N ASP A 223 12.44 -18.42 -23.62
CA ASP A 223 11.54 -19.58 -23.74
C ASP A 223 10.72 -19.79 -22.47
N LYS A 224 11.33 -19.63 -21.29
CA LYS A 224 10.62 -19.67 -20.00
C LYS A 224 9.63 -18.51 -19.85
N ASN A 225 9.98 -17.30 -20.29
CA ASN A 225 9.09 -16.14 -20.21
C ASN A 225 7.90 -16.27 -21.18
N ASN A 226 8.15 -16.79 -22.39
CA ASN A 226 7.09 -17.12 -23.35
C ASN A 226 6.17 -18.25 -22.83
N ALA A 227 6.71 -19.23 -22.13
CA ALA A 227 5.93 -20.27 -21.45
C ALA A 227 5.22 -19.76 -20.17
N ALA A 228 5.74 -18.71 -19.54
CA ALA A 228 5.16 -18.05 -18.36
C ALA A 228 4.11 -16.99 -18.72
N GLY A 229 3.94 -16.65 -20.01
CA GLY A 229 2.76 -15.96 -20.48
C GLY A 229 1.52 -16.76 -20.08
N ALA A 230 0.57 -16.11 -19.39
CA ALA A 230 -0.63 -16.77 -18.88
C ALA A 230 -1.28 -17.60 -20.01
N SER A 231 -1.36 -18.92 -19.80
CA SER A 231 -1.85 -19.84 -20.81
C SER A 231 -3.21 -19.37 -21.32
N SER A 232 -3.49 -19.49 -22.61
CA SER A 232 -4.78 -19.07 -23.19
C SER A 232 -5.98 -19.71 -22.46
N GLU A 233 -5.79 -20.88 -21.85
CA GLU A 233 -6.77 -21.51 -20.96
C GLU A 233 -6.97 -20.77 -19.64
N GLN A 234 -5.90 -20.26 -19.02
CA GLN A 234 -5.97 -19.49 -17.79
C GLN A 234 -6.70 -18.17 -17.99
N LEU A 235 -6.47 -17.48 -19.12
CA LEU A 235 -7.24 -16.29 -19.50
C LEU A 235 -8.72 -16.64 -19.68
N LYS A 236 -9.05 -17.71 -20.42
CA LYS A 236 -10.44 -18.15 -20.60
C LYS A 236 -11.12 -18.51 -19.29
N ARG A 237 -10.41 -19.15 -18.36
CA ARG A 237 -10.92 -19.46 -17.01
C ARG A 237 -11.13 -18.20 -16.17
N ALA A 238 -10.24 -17.21 -16.27
CA ALA A 238 -10.38 -15.93 -15.60
C ALA A 238 -11.59 -15.15 -16.15
N ASP A 239 -11.75 -15.09 -17.47
CA ASP A 239 -12.88 -14.43 -18.13
C ASP A 239 -14.22 -15.10 -17.81
N LYS A 240 -14.25 -16.44 -17.76
CA LYS A 240 -15.44 -17.18 -17.34
C LYS A 240 -15.82 -16.82 -15.90
N ARG A 241 -14.87 -16.88 -14.97
CA ARG A 241 -15.10 -16.50 -13.56
C ARG A 241 -15.61 -15.06 -13.43
N ARG A 242 -15.04 -14.13 -14.18
CA ARG A 242 -15.50 -12.73 -14.19
C ARG A 242 -16.96 -12.62 -14.61
N ARG A 243 -17.38 -13.31 -15.68
CA ARG A 243 -18.78 -13.32 -16.14
C ARG A 243 -19.74 -13.95 -15.14
N ASP A 244 -19.29 -14.98 -14.42
CA ASP A 244 -20.11 -15.65 -13.42
C ASP A 244 -20.30 -14.76 -12.18
N ILE A 245 -19.23 -14.06 -11.75
CA ILE A 245 -19.30 -13.04 -10.69
C ILE A 245 -20.24 -11.89 -11.09
N ASP A 246 -20.13 -11.36 -12.31
CA ASP A 246 -20.98 -10.27 -12.78
C ASP A 246 -22.47 -10.66 -12.80
N ARG A 247 -22.78 -11.92 -13.13
CA ARG A 247 -24.17 -12.44 -13.10
C ARG A 247 -24.70 -12.52 -11.67
N GLU A 248 -23.92 -13.04 -10.75
CA GLU A 248 -24.32 -13.15 -9.35
C GLU A 248 -24.46 -11.77 -8.68
N LEU A 249 -23.61 -10.81 -9.05
CA LEU A 249 -23.73 -9.42 -8.57
C LEU A 249 -25.06 -8.77 -9.01
N ARG A 250 -25.49 -9.00 -10.26
CA ARG A 250 -26.80 -8.49 -10.75
C ARG A 250 -27.96 -9.12 -10.00
N ARG A 251 -27.96 -10.45 -9.86
CA ARG A 251 -28.99 -11.18 -9.11
C ARG A 251 -29.13 -10.64 -7.69
N ARG A 252 -28.01 -10.37 -7.00
CA ARG A 252 -28.02 -9.82 -5.65
C ARG A 252 -28.52 -8.40 -5.58
N LYS A 253 -28.21 -7.58 -6.58
CA LYS A 253 -28.74 -6.22 -6.66
C LYS A 253 -30.26 -6.24 -6.78
N GLU A 254 -30.80 -7.13 -7.62
CA GLU A 254 -32.24 -7.33 -7.78
C GLU A 254 -32.89 -7.82 -6.47
N LEU A 255 -32.32 -8.85 -5.83
CA LEU A 255 -32.80 -9.35 -4.53
C LEU A 255 -32.73 -8.25 -3.45
N GLY A 256 -31.64 -7.49 -3.39
CA GLY A 256 -31.48 -6.38 -2.46
C GLY A 256 -32.54 -5.32 -2.64
N THR A 257 -32.88 -4.97 -3.89
CA THR A 257 -33.97 -4.01 -4.16
C THR A 257 -35.34 -4.54 -3.75
N ALA A 258 -35.60 -5.84 -3.98
CA ALA A 258 -36.87 -6.46 -3.59
C ALA A 258 -37.03 -6.53 -2.07
N PHE A 259 -35.98 -6.94 -1.34
CA PHE A 259 -36.01 -7.01 0.12
C PHE A 259 -36.00 -5.64 0.79
N SER A 260 -35.37 -4.63 0.19
CA SER A 260 -35.35 -3.27 0.74
C SER A 260 -36.78 -2.73 0.93
N ALA A 261 -37.66 -2.93 -0.06
CA ALA A 261 -39.06 -2.48 0.04
C ALA A 261 -39.83 -3.20 1.16
N ILE A 262 -39.56 -4.50 1.35
CA ILE A 262 -40.19 -5.29 2.42
C ILE A 262 -39.68 -4.82 3.79
N LEU A 263 -38.37 -4.62 3.94
CA LEU A 263 -37.75 -4.19 5.19
C LEU A 263 -38.16 -2.76 5.55
N GLU A 264 -38.25 -1.86 4.58
CA GLU A 264 -38.74 -0.49 4.80
C GLU A 264 -40.20 -0.51 5.27
N ARG A 265 -41.05 -1.33 4.65
CA ARG A 265 -42.42 -1.52 5.09
C ARG A 265 -42.49 -2.10 6.50
N GLN A 266 -41.68 -3.10 6.82
CA GLN A 266 -41.60 -3.67 8.16
C GLN A 266 -41.17 -2.62 9.18
N HIS A 267 -40.13 -1.85 8.86
CA HIS A 267 -39.62 -0.77 9.71
C HIS A 267 -40.72 0.25 10.03
N VAL A 268 -41.45 0.73 9.02
CA VAL A 268 -42.56 1.67 9.21
C VAL A 268 -43.64 1.08 10.10
N LEU A 269 -44.05 -0.18 9.87
CA LEU A 269 -45.06 -0.84 10.68
C LEU A 269 -44.60 -1.04 12.13
N THR A 270 -43.33 -1.43 12.35
CA THR A 270 -42.78 -1.60 13.70
C THR A 270 -42.61 -0.28 14.43
N HIS A 271 -42.21 0.78 13.72
CA HIS A 271 -42.06 2.12 14.29
C HIS A 271 -43.41 2.68 14.74
N GLN A 272 -44.41 2.66 13.86
CA GLN A 272 -45.76 3.12 14.19
C GLN A 272 -46.39 2.29 15.32
N ALA A 273 -46.15 0.99 15.35
CA ALA A 273 -46.60 0.13 16.45
C ALA A 273 -45.85 0.46 17.77
N GLY A 274 -44.59 0.86 17.70
CA GLY A 274 -43.81 1.35 18.83
C GLY A 274 -44.39 2.65 19.40
N GLU A 275 -44.57 3.67 18.57
CA GLU A 275 -45.12 4.97 18.98
C GLU A 275 -46.51 4.84 19.61
N ARG A 276 -47.39 4.00 19.04
CA ARG A 276 -48.72 3.74 19.63
C ARG A 276 -48.62 3.11 21.02
N ARG A 277 -47.65 2.21 21.23
CA ARG A 277 -47.43 1.60 22.55
C ARG A 277 -46.90 2.61 23.55
N GLU A 278 -45.96 3.46 23.15
CA GLU A 278 -45.44 4.52 24.03
C GLU A 278 -46.56 5.46 24.45
N ALA A 279 -47.36 5.97 23.50
CA ALA A 279 -48.50 6.83 23.79
C ALA A 279 -49.54 6.14 24.72
N PHE A 280 -49.80 4.85 24.52
CA PHE A 280 -50.66 4.07 25.40
C PHE A 280 -50.08 3.90 26.81
N TYR A 281 -48.78 3.65 26.95
CA TYR A 281 -48.16 3.53 28.28
C TYR A 281 -48.14 4.87 29.03
N GLU A 282 -47.93 5.97 28.32
CA GLU A 282 -48.02 7.32 28.89
C GLU A 282 -49.44 7.63 29.37
N SER A 283 -50.46 7.35 28.53
CA SER A 283 -51.86 7.56 28.94
C SER A 283 -52.22 6.65 30.11
N PHE A 284 -51.88 5.37 30.05
CA PHE A 284 -52.15 4.40 31.11
C PHE A 284 -51.48 4.78 32.45
N ALA A 285 -50.21 5.21 32.42
CA ALA A 285 -49.50 5.67 33.61
C ALA A 285 -50.20 6.90 34.23
N SER A 286 -50.66 7.83 33.41
CA SER A 286 -51.39 9.00 33.88
C SER A 286 -52.72 8.65 34.55
N VAL A 287 -53.50 7.71 33.99
CA VAL A 287 -54.76 7.26 34.59
C VAL A 287 -54.52 6.49 35.90
N ILE A 288 -53.45 5.69 36.00
CA ILE A 288 -53.10 5.02 37.25
C ILE A 288 -52.74 6.01 38.36
N GLU A 289 -51.95 7.06 38.06
CA GLU A 289 -51.62 8.07 39.07
C GLU A 289 -52.86 8.86 39.50
N GLN A 290 -53.77 9.21 38.58
CA GLN A 290 -55.06 9.82 38.92
C GLN A 290 -55.90 8.91 39.83
N LEU A 291 -56.02 7.63 39.47
CA LEU A 291 -56.75 6.65 40.28
C LEU A 291 -56.15 6.51 41.69
N ARG A 292 -54.82 6.55 41.80
CA ARG A 292 -54.11 6.51 43.08
C ARG A 292 -54.41 7.75 43.93
N GLU A 293 -54.44 8.94 43.33
CA GLU A 293 -54.81 10.18 44.01
C GLU A 293 -56.27 10.17 44.48
N ASP A 294 -57.20 9.71 43.61
CA ASP A 294 -58.63 9.58 43.92
C ASP A 294 -58.86 8.61 45.08
N ILE A 295 -58.17 7.46 45.09
CA ILE A 295 -58.19 6.50 46.20
C ILE A 295 -57.64 7.14 47.49
N ALA A 296 -56.50 7.83 47.41
CA ALA A 296 -55.89 8.48 48.59
C ALA A 296 -56.77 9.59 49.18
N ALA A 297 -57.52 10.32 48.34
CA ALA A 297 -58.51 11.31 48.77
C ALA A 297 -59.72 10.65 49.44
N ALA A 298 -60.26 9.58 48.83
CA ALA A 298 -61.39 8.82 49.39
C ALA A 298 -61.10 8.19 50.76
N PHE A 299 -59.85 7.81 51.03
CA PHE A 299 -59.43 7.27 52.34
C PHE A 299 -59.17 8.36 53.41
N LYS A 300 -58.99 9.63 53.02
CA LYS A 300 -58.82 10.75 53.97
C LYS A 300 -60.15 11.26 54.51
N ASP A 301 -61.20 11.26 53.68
CA ASP A 301 -62.54 11.64 54.12
C ASP A 301 -63.20 10.50 54.88
N SER A 302 -63.42 10.70 56.18
CA SER A 302 -63.92 9.67 57.12
C SER A 302 -65.39 9.26 56.90
N SER A 303 -66.06 9.87 55.91
CA SER A 303 -67.36 9.45 55.40
C SER A 303 -67.16 8.89 53.98
N SER A 304 -66.79 7.61 53.90
CA SER A 304 -66.75 6.86 52.65
C SER A 304 -68.15 6.83 52.02
N ASP A 305 -68.45 7.80 51.15
CA ASP A 305 -69.67 7.81 50.36
C ASP A 305 -69.65 6.61 49.40
N GLU A 306 -70.70 5.79 49.44
CA GLU A 306 -70.88 4.62 48.56
C GLU A 306 -70.77 5.00 47.05
N ARG A 307 -71.00 6.27 46.74
CA ARG A 307 -70.84 6.88 45.41
C ARG A 307 -69.39 6.98 44.95
N THR A 308 -68.43 7.31 45.82
CA THR A 308 -67.01 7.39 45.42
C THR A 308 -66.42 6.01 45.17
N ALA A 309 -66.88 5.00 45.91
CA ALA A 309 -66.53 3.61 45.65
C ALA A 309 -67.11 3.08 44.32
N GLN A 310 -68.34 3.48 43.96
CA GLN A 310 -68.94 3.15 42.66
C GLN A 310 -68.20 3.81 41.49
N ASP A 311 -67.85 5.09 41.62
CA ASP A 311 -67.10 5.84 40.60
C ASP A 311 -65.70 5.26 40.36
N LEU A 312 -64.98 4.90 41.42
CA LEU A 312 -63.69 4.22 41.34
C LEU A 312 -63.78 2.84 40.66
N MET A 313 -64.83 2.07 40.97
CA MET A 313 -65.06 0.77 40.35
C MET A 313 -65.40 0.90 38.86
N GLU A 314 -66.20 1.89 38.48
CA GLU A 314 -66.51 2.18 37.07
C GLU A 314 -65.23 2.52 36.30
N ARG A 315 -64.39 3.40 36.85
CA ARG A 315 -63.11 3.80 36.23
C ARG A 315 -62.10 2.66 36.10
N ILE A 316 -62.03 1.77 37.08
CA ILE A 316 -61.22 0.53 37.00
C ILE A 316 -61.76 -0.39 35.90
N THR A 317 -63.08 -0.50 35.75
CA THR A 317 -63.67 -1.33 34.70
C THR A 317 -63.42 -0.76 33.31
N GLU A 318 -63.52 0.56 33.13
CA GLU A 318 -63.16 1.24 31.88
C GLU A 318 -61.70 0.99 31.51
N LEU A 319 -60.77 1.22 32.44
CA LEU A 319 -59.34 0.97 32.25
C LEU A 319 -59.07 -0.50 31.85
N ARG A 320 -59.78 -1.44 32.48
CA ARG A 320 -59.70 -2.87 32.16
C ARG A 320 -60.21 -3.19 30.76
N THR A 321 -61.28 -2.53 30.31
CA THR A 321 -61.80 -2.73 28.95
C THR A 321 -60.90 -2.13 27.90
N GLU A 322 -60.32 -0.96 28.15
CA GLU A 322 -59.39 -0.27 27.24
C GLU A 322 -58.08 -1.05 27.10
N THR A 323 -57.49 -1.48 28.22
CA THR A 323 -56.31 -2.38 28.21
C THR A 323 -56.58 -3.70 27.50
N ALA A 324 -57.77 -4.30 27.68
CA ALA A 324 -58.15 -5.53 27.00
C ALA A 324 -58.40 -5.33 25.50
N ALA A 325 -58.97 -4.19 25.09
CA ALA A 325 -59.15 -3.83 23.69
C ALA A 325 -57.80 -3.61 23.00
N GLU A 326 -56.88 -2.91 23.66
CA GLU A 326 -55.53 -2.68 23.14
C GLU A 326 -54.70 -3.97 23.11
N HIS A 327 -54.86 -4.86 24.09
CA HIS A 327 -54.25 -6.19 24.03
C HIS A 327 -54.74 -7.05 22.85
N ARG A 328 -55.99 -6.84 22.38
CA ARG A 328 -56.55 -7.52 21.20
C ARG A 328 -56.18 -6.82 19.89
N SER A 329 -56.01 -5.50 19.91
CA SER A 329 -55.57 -4.70 18.74
C SER A 329 -54.10 -4.92 18.42
N ARG A 330 -53.31 -5.43 19.38
CA ARG A 330 -51.96 -5.93 19.16
C ARG A 330 -52.00 -6.95 18.04
N VAL A 331 -51.53 -6.54 16.86
CA VAL A 331 -50.97 -7.47 15.89
C VAL A 331 -49.93 -8.26 16.69
N PRO A 332 -50.04 -9.60 16.78
CA PRO A 332 -48.94 -10.41 17.25
C PRO A 332 -47.83 -10.22 16.23
N CYS A 333 -47.05 -9.14 16.38
CA CYS A 333 -45.66 -9.17 16.03
C CYS A 333 -45.11 -10.23 16.97
N SER A 334 -45.13 -11.49 16.51
CA SER A 334 -44.22 -12.51 16.96
C SER A 334 -42.83 -12.01 16.63
N VAL A 335 -42.35 -11.03 17.40
CA VAL A 335 -40.95 -10.67 17.45
C VAL A 335 -40.27 -11.94 17.93
N GLY A 336 -39.71 -12.71 17.00
CA GLY A 336 -38.87 -13.86 17.32
C GLY A 336 -39.53 -15.24 17.42
N VAL A 337 -40.71 -15.48 16.85
CA VAL A 337 -41.01 -16.85 16.39
C VAL A 337 -40.87 -16.85 14.88
N GLY A 338 -39.63 -16.64 14.44
CA GLY A 338 -39.25 -17.04 13.10
C GLY A 338 -39.72 -18.48 12.91
N THR A 339 -40.25 -18.78 11.72
CA THR A 339 -40.49 -20.16 11.32
C THR A 339 -39.27 -20.98 11.72
N VAL A 340 -39.48 -22.06 12.47
CA VAL A 340 -38.40 -22.96 12.85
C VAL A 340 -37.77 -23.46 11.56
N LEU A 341 -36.53 -23.04 11.28
CA LEU A 341 -35.81 -23.55 10.12
C LEU A 341 -35.61 -25.04 10.33
N LEU A 342 -36.09 -25.83 9.39
CA LEU A 342 -35.93 -27.27 9.40
C LEU A 342 -34.80 -27.66 8.47
N ASP A 343 -33.87 -28.45 8.95
CA ASP A 343 -32.82 -29.05 8.14
C ASP A 343 -33.42 -29.99 7.07
N GLY A 344 -32.62 -30.47 6.11
CA GLY A 344 -33.06 -31.40 5.05
C GLY A 344 -33.69 -32.71 5.56
N GLY A 345 -33.57 -33.00 6.86
CA GLY A 345 -34.25 -34.10 7.56
C GLY A 345 -35.42 -33.67 8.47
N GLU A 346 -36.02 -32.50 8.21
CA GLU A 346 -37.17 -31.93 8.96
C GLU A 346 -36.90 -31.67 10.46
N LYS A 347 -35.63 -31.49 10.84
CA LYS A 347 -35.24 -31.24 12.24
C LYS A 347 -35.04 -29.74 12.49
N PRO A 348 -35.47 -29.22 13.64
CA PRO A 348 -35.27 -27.82 14.00
C PRO A 348 -33.78 -27.48 14.09
N VAL A 349 -33.35 -26.48 13.30
CA VAL A 349 -31.99 -25.95 13.29
C VAL A 349 -31.82 -24.99 14.46
N THR A 350 -30.81 -25.24 15.29
CA THR A 350 -30.45 -24.38 16.42
C THR A 350 -29.46 -23.29 16.01
N ARG A 351 -29.44 -22.17 16.76
CA ARG A 351 -28.50 -21.05 16.50
C ARG A 351 -27.03 -21.48 16.47
N GLN A 352 -26.66 -22.46 17.30
CA GLN A 352 -25.29 -22.99 17.37
C GLN A 352 -24.89 -23.79 16.12
N GLN A 353 -25.87 -24.32 15.38
CA GLN A 353 -25.65 -24.99 14.10
C GLN A 353 -25.55 -23.99 12.94
N MET A 354 -26.22 -22.83 13.04
CA MET A 354 -26.13 -21.76 12.05
C MET A 354 -24.90 -20.88 12.23
N ILE A 355 -24.45 -20.67 13.47
CA ILE A 355 -23.39 -19.71 13.82
C ILE A 355 -22.36 -20.44 14.67
N ASN A 356 -21.13 -20.52 14.18
CA ASN A 356 -20.03 -21.12 14.93
C ASN A 356 -19.65 -20.26 16.15
N SER A 357 -18.73 -20.76 16.98
CA SER A 357 -18.22 -20.03 18.16
C SER A 357 -17.55 -18.69 17.83
N GLU A 358 -17.20 -18.44 16.57
CA GLU A 358 -16.56 -17.22 16.08
C GLU A 358 -17.57 -16.20 15.53
N GLY A 359 -18.88 -16.51 15.56
CA GLY A 359 -19.92 -15.62 15.04
C GLY A 359 -20.12 -15.70 13.52
N ILE A 360 -19.51 -16.68 12.84
CA ILE A 360 -19.58 -16.87 11.40
C ILE A 360 -20.72 -17.82 11.05
N VAL A 361 -21.51 -17.46 10.03
CA VAL A 361 -22.59 -18.30 9.51
C VAL A 361 -21.99 -19.53 8.81
N VAL A 362 -22.50 -20.73 9.11
CA VAL A 362 -22.04 -22.01 8.54
C VAL A 362 -23.10 -22.58 7.61
N ALA A 363 -22.68 -23.23 6.53
CA ALA A 363 -23.57 -23.89 5.59
C ALA A 363 -24.19 -25.14 6.24
N ILE A 364 -25.50 -25.31 6.11
CA ILE A 364 -26.26 -26.42 6.70
C ILE A 364 -26.75 -27.32 5.58
N GLN A 365 -26.42 -28.60 5.68
CA GLN A 365 -26.63 -29.57 4.61
C GLN A 365 -28.11 -29.74 4.25
N GLY A 366 -28.50 -29.28 3.05
CA GLY A 366 -29.89 -29.38 2.58
C GLY A 366 -30.73 -28.13 2.83
N LEU A 367 -30.16 -27.12 3.50
CA LEU A 367 -30.80 -25.83 3.71
C LEU A 367 -30.00 -24.68 3.08
N THR A 368 -28.68 -24.71 3.26
CA THR A 368 -27.77 -23.73 2.68
C THR A 368 -26.48 -24.36 2.20
N GLU A 369 -26.00 -23.94 1.03
CA GLU A 369 -24.75 -24.36 0.43
C GLU A 369 -23.78 -23.16 0.35
N LYS A 370 -22.48 -23.43 0.45
CA LYS A 370 -21.46 -22.42 0.18
C LYS A 370 -21.22 -22.35 -1.32
N ASP A 371 -21.61 -21.24 -1.93
CA ASP A 371 -21.34 -20.99 -3.35
C ASP A 371 -19.83 -21.03 -3.62
N HIS A 372 -19.42 -21.93 -4.51
CA HIS A 372 -18.03 -22.14 -4.91
C HIS A 372 -17.44 -20.95 -5.68
N VAL A 373 -18.28 -20.08 -6.25
CA VAL A 373 -17.83 -18.89 -6.98
C VAL A 373 -17.59 -17.72 -6.04
N THR A 374 -18.53 -17.43 -5.14
CA THR A 374 -18.46 -16.25 -4.27
C THR A 374 -18.01 -16.53 -2.83
N GLY A 375 -17.96 -17.80 -2.42
CA GLY A 375 -17.62 -18.20 -1.05
C GLY A 375 -18.70 -17.87 -0.01
N LEU A 376 -19.88 -17.44 -0.45
CA LEU A 376 -20.99 -17.04 0.41
C LEU A 376 -22.01 -18.16 0.56
N ILE A 377 -22.77 -18.09 1.65
CA ILE A 377 -23.81 -19.07 1.95
C ILE A 377 -25.08 -18.67 1.21
N VAL A 378 -25.57 -19.58 0.35
CA VAL A 378 -26.80 -19.43 -0.42
C VAL A 378 -27.80 -20.50 0.01
N PRO A 379 -29.12 -20.26 -0.07
CA PRO A 379 -30.11 -21.31 0.13
C PRO A 379 -29.93 -22.42 -0.92
N CYS A 380 -30.07 -23.68 -0.49
CA CYS A 380 -30.06 -24.85 -1.38
C CYS A 380 -31.27 -24.87 -2.32
#